data_AF-A0AAW6XY53-F1
#
_entry.id   AF-A0AAW6XY53-F1
#
_cell.length_a   1.000
_cell.length_b   1.000
_cell.length_c   1.000
_cell.angle_alpha   90.00
_cell.angle_beta   90.00
_cell.angle_gamma   90.00
#
_symmetry.space_group_name_H-M   'P 1'
#
loop_
_entity.id
_entity.type
_entity.pdbx_description
1 polymer ?
#
loop_
_entity_poly.entity_id
_entity_poly.type
_entity_poly.pdbx_seq_one_letter_code
_entity_poly.pdbx_strand_id
1 'polypeptide(L)'
;MNGEIVPTWKSAPQRVRFFRTKAQARAMWNIGKKLASSKTENAKIMNGLERDALLERNTGRQPLAAYNDAEVVRSWLVTPEQSKALEDSQRLIKEIARLGNMLNQQNVVYSLGLPVLQLSEAARQLEGIDEKIARAVYAGRKMKVNPVSDDLKAA
;
A
#
# COMPACT_ATOMS: atom_id res chain seq x y z
N MET A 1 0.08 9.28 -65.53
CA MET A 1 0.67 8.19 -64.72
C MET A 1 0.61 8.62 -63.26
N ASN A 2 -0.41 8.18 -62.52
CA ASN A 2 -0.56 8.51 -61.11
C ASN A 2 0.31 7.53 -60.32
N GLY A 3 1.49 7.98 -59.90
CA GLY A 3 2.37 7.21 -59.04
C GLY A 3 1.76 7.12 -57.65
N GLU A 4 1.20 5.95 -57.30
CA GLU A 4 0.79 5.66 -55.94
C GLU A 4 2.01 5.76 -55.02
N ILE A 5 1.95 6.69 -54.07
CA ILE A 5 2.92 6.80 -52.99
C ILE A 5 2.68 5.60 -52.07
N VAL A 6 3.43 4.51 -52.29
CA VAL A 6 3.43 3.34 -51.39
C VAL A 6 4.03 3.78 -50.04
N PRO A 7 3.28 3.77 -48.92
CA PRO A 7 3.81 4.22 -47.64
C PRO A 7 4.90 3.24 -47.17
N THR A 8 6.15 3.67 -47.20
CA THR A 8 7.29 2.89 -46.70
C THR A 8 7.28 2.86 -45.17
N TRP A 9 7.73 1.74 -44.59
CA TRP A 9 7.75 1.48 -43.13
C TRP A 9 8.46 2.56 -42.29
N LYS A 10 9.23 3.45 -42.93
CA LYS A 10 9.90 4.60 -42.33
C LYS A 10 8.91 5.65 -41.78
N SER A 11 7.65 5.63 -42.21
CA SER A 11 6.58 6.54 -41.79
C SER A 11 5.82 6.09 -40.54
N ALA A 12 6.16 4.93 -39.95
CA ALA A 12 5.50 4.43 -38.75
C ALA A 12 6.04 5.11 -37.47
N PRO A 13 5.21 5.27 -36.41
CA PRO A 13 5.62 5.88 -35.14
C PRO A 13 6.90 5.26 -34.58
N GLN A 14 7.75 6.07 -33.95
CA GLN A 14 9.13 5.71 -33.58
C GLN A 14 9.27 4.42 -32.74
N ARG A 15 8.23 4.04 -31.99
CA ARG A 15 8.16 2.78 -31.22
C ARG A 15 8.11 1.51 -32.07
N VAL A 16 7.79 1.61 -33.37
CA VAL A 16 7.73 0.47 -34.31
C VAL A 16 9.10 0.15 -34.92
N ARG A 17 10.07 1.08 -34.84
CA ARG A 17 11.42 0.92 -35.42
C ARG A 17 12.32 -0.07 -34.66
N PHE A 18 11.93 -0.49 -33.46
CA PHE A 18 12.66 -1.49 -32.65
C PHE A 18 12.39 -2.94 -33.07
N PHE A 19 11.37 -3.19 -33.89
CA PHE A 19 10.97 -4.55 -34.27
C PHE A 19 11.48 -4.89 -35.67
N ARG A 20 12.11 -6.07 -35.78
CA ARG A 20 12.77 -6.55 -37.01
C ARG A 20 11.78 -6.80 -38.15
N THR A 21 10.51 -7.07 -37.82
CA THR A 21 9.44 -7.28 -38.81
C THR A 21 8.11 -6.67 -38.38
N LYS A 22 7.23 -6.39 -39.36
CA LYS A 22 5.86 -5.92 -39.13
C LYS A 22 5.02 -6.92 -38.32
N ALA A 23 5.25 -8.22 -38.51
CA ALA A 23 4.61 -9.27 -37.73
C ALA A 23 5.00 -9.20 -36.25
N GLN A 24 6.30 -8.99 -35.97
CA GLN A 24 6.81 -8.84 -34.61
C GLN A 24 6.25 -7.57 -33.92
N ALA A 25 6.20 -6.44 -34.63
CA ALA A 25 5.57 -5.23 -34.13
C ALA A 25 4.09 -5.44 -33.78
N ARG A 26 3.34 -6.14 -34.65
CA ARG A 26 1.91 -6.42 -34.45
C ARG A 26 1.68 -7.39 -33.28
N ALA A 27 2.52 -8.40 -33.13
CA ALA A 27 2.50 -9.30 -31.99
C ALA A 27 2.75 -8.54 -30.67
N MET A 28 3.78 -7.68 -30.62
CA MET A 28 4.09 -6.91 -29.42
C MET A 28 3.00 -5.89 -29.09
N TRP A 29 2.41 -5.25 -30.10
CA TRP A 29 1.25 -4.36 -29.92
C TRP A 29 0.05 -5.10 -29.33
N ASN A 30 -0.24 -6.31 -29.81
CA ASN A 30 -1.34 -7.14 -29.29
C ASN A 30 -1.08 -7.60 -27.86
N ILE A 31 0.17 -7.95 -27.53
CA ILE A 31 0.60 -8.26 -26.15
C ILE A 31 0.38 -7.03 -25.26
N GLY A 32 0.85 -5.86 -25.67
CA GLY A 32 0.66 -4.61 -24.92
C GLY A 32 -0.81 -4.27 -24.69
N LYS A 33 -1.67 -4.44 -25.70
CA LYS A 33 -3.13 -4.27 -25.55
C LYS A 33 -3.73 -5.25 -24.55
N LYS A 34 -3.37 -6.53 -24.62
CA LYS A 34 -3.86 -7.55 -23.68
C LYS A 34 -3.40 -7.25 -22.26
N LEU A 35 -2.13 -6.89 -22.07
CA LEU A 35 -1.59 -6.49 -20.77
C LEU A 35 -2.29 -5.26 -20.19
N ALA A 36 -2.54 -4.24 -21.02
CA ALA A 36 -3.28 -3.06 -20.57
C ALA A 36 -4.72 -3.42 -20.16
N SER A 37 -5.44 -4.20 -20.97
CA SER A 37 -6.80 -4.66 -20.65
C SER A 37 -6.81 -5.45 -19.34
N SER A 38 -5.94 -6.45 -19.21
CA SER A 38 -5.81 -7.27 -18.01
C SER A 38 -5.42 -6.45 -16.78
N LYS A 39 -4.54 -5.46 -16.90
CA LYS A 39 -4.21 -4.54 -15.80
C LYS A 39 -5.45 -3.78 -15.32
N THR A 40 -6.31 -3.36 -16.24
CA THR A 40 -7.51 -2.56 -15.94
C THR A 40 -8.59 -3.43 -15.28
N GLU A 41 -8.74 -4.68 -15.74
CA GLU A 41 -9.62 -5.68 -15.14
C GLU A 41 -9.15 -6.08 -13.74
N ASN A 42 -7.86 -6.40 -13.60
CA ASN A 42 -7.25 -6.73 -12.32
C ASN A 42 -7.36 -5.57 -11.33
N ALA A 43 -7.24 -4.31 -11.77
CA ALA A 43 -7.43 -3.16 -10.88
C ALA A 43 -8.82 -3.15 -10.25
N LYS A 44 -9.89 -3.54 -10.98
CA LYS A 44 -11.24 -3.62 -10.39
C LYS A 44 -11.33 -4.70 -9.32
N ILE A 45 -10.71 -5.86 -9.57
CA ILE A 45 -10.66 -6.97 -8.63
C ILE A 45 -9.87 -6.57 -7.39
N MET A 46 -8.68 -5.98 -7.56
CA MET A 46 -7.85 -5.49 -6.46
C MET A 46 -8.58 -4.43 -5.63
N ASN A 47 -9.25 -3.47 -6.27
CA ASN A 47 -10.06 -2.46 -5.55
C ASN A 47 -11.25 -3.10 -4.80
N GLY A 48 -11.83 -4.18 -5.33
CA GLY A 48 -12.86 -4.96 -4.65
C GLY A 48 -12.32 -5.66 -3.41
N LEU A 49 -11.20 -6.37 -3.56
CA LEU A 49 -10.51 -7.06 -2.47
C LEU A 49 -10.03 -6.07 -1.39
N GLU A 50 -9.52 -4.90 -1.76
CA GLU A 50 -9.15 -3.84 -0.83
C GLU A 50 -10.38 -3.34 -0.05
N ARG A 51 -11.52 -3.14 -0.73
CA ARG A 51 -12.77 -2.74 -0.07
C ARG A 51 -13.25 -3.81 0.89
N ASP A 52 -13.26 -5.07 0.47
CA ASP A 52 -13.75 -6.19 1.28
C ASP A 52 -12.83 -6.43 2.49
N ALA A 53 -11.51 -6.36 2.30
CA ALA A 53 -10.55 -6.40 3.38
C ALA A 53 -10.73 -5.22 4.36
N LEU A 54 -10.99 -4.01 3.86
CA LEU A 54 -11.30 -2.86 4.72
C LEU A 54 -12.61 -3.07 5.50
N LEU A 55 -13.63 -3.66 4.89
CA LEU A 55 -14.88 -3.97 5.57
C LEU A 55 -14.67 -5.03 6.64
N GLU A 56 -14.03 -6.16 6.32
CA GLU A 56 -13.68 -7.21 7.28
C GLU A 56 -12.87 -6.67 8.45
N ARG A 57 -11.84 -5.86 8.20
CA ARG A 57 -11.02 -5.23 9.25
C ARG A 57 -11.80 -4.34 10.20
N ASN A 58 -12.90 -3.75 9.72
CA ASN A 58 -13.76 -2.87 10.53
C ASN A 58 -15.00 -3.59 11.08
N THR A 59 -15.22 -4.87 10.74
CA THR A 59 -16.32 -5.64 11.35
C THR A 59 -16.14 -5.71 12.86
N GLY A 60 -17.18 -5.30 13.61
CA GLY A 60 -17.16 -5.27 15.07
C GLY A 60 -16.39 -4.10 15.71
N ARG A 61 -15.68 -3.27 14.94
CA ARG A 61 -15.09 -2.02 15.47
C ARG A 61 -16.16 -0.94 15.55
N GLN A 62 -16.41 -0.44 16.76
CA GLN A 62 -17.23 0.75 16.91
C GLN A 62 -16.48 1.98 16.41
N PRO A 63 -17.14 2.92 15.72
CA PRO A 63 -16.50 4.17 15.34
C PRO A 63 -16.04 4.91 16.59
N LEU A 64 -14.89 5.59 16.53
CA LEU A 64 -14.34 6.35 17.68
C LEU A 64 -15.36 7.32 18.29
N ALA A 65 -16.26 7.87 17.46
CA ALA A 65 -17.35 8.75 17.87
C ALA A 65 -18.40 8.09 18.77
N ALA A 66 -18.54 6.76 18.76
CA ALA A 66 -19.48 6.03 19.62
C ALA A 66 -19.02 5.96 21.09
N TYR A 67 -17.73 6.18 21.36
CA TYR A 67 -17.18 6.12 22.72
C TYR A 67 -17.43 7.43 23.46
N ASN A 68 -18.44 7.46 24.33
CA ASN A 68 -18.82 8.64 25.09
C ASN A 68 -18.32 8.68 26.54
N ASP A 69 -17.81 7.56 27.05
CA ASP A 69 -17.24 7.47 28.38
C ASP A 69 -15.91 8.23 28.47
N ALA A 70 -15.85 9.21 29.38
CA ALA A 70 -14.68 10.06 29.58
C ALA A 70 -13.47 9.28 30.13
N GLU A 71 -13.67 8.26 30.96
CA GLU A 71 -12.55 7.45 31.48
C GLU A 71 -11.93 6.59 30.40
N VAL A 72 -12.77 5.97 29.57
CA VAL A 72 -12.33 5.18 28.41
C VAL A 72 -11.56 6.06 27.44
N VAL A 73 -12.07 7.24 27.10
CA VAL A 73 -11.39 8.17 26.19
C VAL A 73 -10.08 8.67 26.82
N ARG A 74 -10.04 8.90 28.14
CA ARG A 74 -8.83 9.33 28.84
C ARG A 74 -7.73 8.27 28.83
N SER A 75 -8.08 7.00 28.92
CA SER A 75 -7.13 5.88 28.84
C SER A 75 -6.42 5.75 27.49
N TRP A 76 -6.87 6.46 26.45
CA TRP A 76 -6.25 6.43 25.13
C TRP A 76 -5.18 7.50 24.91
N LEU A 77 -5.09 8.49 25.80
CA LEU A 77 -3.94 9.39 25.79
C LEU A 77 -2.66 8.58 26.07
N VAL A 78 -1.54 9.07 25.57
CA VAL A 78 -0.24 8.38 25.69
C VAL A 78 0.75 9.22 26.48
N THR A 79 1.65 8.56 27.22
CA THR A 79 2.80 9.26 27.83
C THR A 79 3.85 9.62 26.76
N PRO A 80 4.78 10.53 27.02
CA PRO A 80 5.90 10.81 26.12
C PRO A 80 6.73 9.58 25.77
N GLU A 81 6.99 8.69 26.73
CA GLU A 81 7.73 7.45 26.52
C GLU A 81 6.96 6.50 25.59
N GLN A 82 5.64 6.38 25.79
CA GLN A 82 4.78 5.58 24.93
C GLN A 82 4.72 6.15 23.51
N SER A 83 4.63 7.47 23.36
CA SER A 83 4.66 8.13 22.05
C SER A 83 5.96 7.82 21.31
N LYS A 84 7.10 7.95 21.99
CA LYS A 84 8.41 7.63 21.42
C LYS A 84 8.53 6.15 21.04
N ALA A 85 8.08 5.26 21.91
CA ALA A 85 8.09 3.81 21.65
C ALA A 85 7.21 3.43 20.44
N LEU A 86 6.06 4.10 20.26
CA LEU A 86 5.19 3.90 19.10
C LEU A 86 5.88 4.38 17.81
N GLU A 87 6.53 5.55 17.84
CA GLU A 87 7.30 6.08 16.69
C GLU A 87 8.46 5.16 16.29
N ASP A 88 9.25 4.71 17.28
CA ASP A 88 10.38 3.81 17.04
C ASP A 88 9.89 2.45 16.52
N SER A 89 8.81 1.91 17.08
CA SER A 89 8.18 0.67 16.59
C SER A 89 7.68 0.82 15.15
N GLN A 90 7.03 1.94 14.82
CA GLN A 90 6.54 2.22 13.47
C GLN A 90 7.70 2.27 12.47
N ARG A 91 8.82 2.90 12.86
CA ARG A 91 10.04 2.99 12.06
C ARG A 91 10.63 1.61 11.77
N LEU A 92 10.77 0.78 12.80
CA LEU A 92 11.31 -0.59 12.68
C LEU A 92 10.43 -1.46 11.80
N ILE A 93 9.12 -1.42 11.96
CA ILE A 93 8.19 -2.21 11.14
C ILE A 93 8.26 -1.80 9.66
N LYS A 94 8.34 -0.49 9.38
CA LYS A 94 8.54 0.01 8.01
C LYS A 94 9.87 -0.46 7.41
N GLU A 95 10.92 -0.53 8.23
CA GLU A 95 12.21 -1.06 7.81
C GLU A 95 12.18 -2.56 7.53
N ILE A 96 11.54 -3.36 8.39
CA ILE A 96 11.31 -4.79 8.16
C ILE A 96 10.56 -5.01 6.85
N ALA A 97 9.50 -4.24 6.59
CA ALA A 97 8.74 -4.34 5.35
C ALA A 97 9.59 -3.99 4.13
N ARG A 98 10.41 -2.93 4.22
CA ARG A 98 11.35 -2.56 3.17
C ARG A 98 12.35 -3.68 2.88
N LEU A 99 12.99 -4.23 3.91
CA LEU A 99 13.99 -5.30 3.77
C LEU A 99 13.36 -6.58 3.22
N GLY A 100 12.18 -6.96 3.70
CA GLY A 100 11.46 -8.13 3.19
C GLY A 100 11.10 -7.99 1.70
N ASN A 101 10.66 -6.81 1.27
CA ASN A 101 10.40 -6.53 -0.14
C ASN A 101 11.67 -6.60 -0.99
N MET A 102 12.80 -6.10 -0.48
CA MET A 102 14.09 -6.22 -1.16
C MET A 102 14.53 -7.68 -1.32
N LEU A 103 14.39 -8.50 -0.27
CA LEU A 103 14.70 -9.94 -0.33
C LEU A 103 13.80 -10.67 -1.34
N ASN A 104 12.50 -10.38 -1.34
CA ASN A 104 11.57 -10.94 -2.32
C ASN A 104 11.93 -10.54 -3.75
N GLN A 105 12.34 -9.29 -3.97
CA GLN A 105 12.79 -8.82 -5.28
C GLN A 105 14.08 -9.54 -5.71
N GLN A 106 15.06 -9.68 -4.82
CA GLN A 106 16.30 -10.41 -5.09
C GLN A 106 16.05 -11.88 -5.41
N ASN A 107 15.14 -12.53 -4.69
CA ASN A 107 14.74 -13.91 -4.96
C ASN A 107 14.22 -14.08 -6.40
N VAL A 108 13.42 -13.14 -6.89
CA VAL A 108 12.95 -13.14 -8.29
C VAL A 108 14.09 -12.85 -9.26
N VAL A 109 14.89 -11.80 -9.01
CA VAL A 109 15.98 -11.37 -9.91
C VAL A 109 17.03 -12.46 -10.08
N TYR A 110 17.39 -13.17 -9.00
CA TYR A 110 18.39 -14.23 -9.01
C TYR A 110 17.79 -15.63 -9.20
N SER A 111 16.46 -15.74 -9.36
CA SER A 111 15.75 -17.02 -9.53
C SER A 111 16.10 -18.06 -8.44
N LEU A 112 16.19 -17.62 -7.18
CA LEU A 112 16.67 -18.47 -6.07
C LEU A 112 15.66 -19.54 -5.66
N GLY A 113 14.40 -19.43 -6.10
CA GLY A 113 13.35 -20.40 -5.79
C GLY A 113 12.93 -20.42 -4.31
N LEU A 114 13.26 -19.38 -3.55
CA LEU A 114 12.90 -19.29 -2.14
C LEU A 114 11.40 -18.97 -1.99
N PRO A 115 10.76 -19.40 -0.89
CA PRO A 115 9.41 -18.97 -0.56
C PRO A 115 9.33 -17.44 -0.43
N VAL A 116 8.24 -16.84 -0.90
CA VAL A 116 7.99 -15.40 -0.73
C VAL A 116 7.80 -15.10 0.74
N LEU A 117 8.59 -14.16 1.26
CA LEU A 117 8.47 -13.69 2.63
C LEU A 117 7.15 -12.91 2.78
N GLN A 118 6.26 -13.45 3.59
CA GLN A 118 4.97 -12.84 3.89
C GLN A 118 5.16 -11.74 4.95
N LEU A 119 4.72 -10.52 4.63
CA LEU A 119 4.83 -9.34 5.50
C LEU A 119 3.51 -8.99 6.20
N SER A 120 2.58 -9.94 6.26
CA SER A 120 1.23 -9.74 6.81
C SER A 120 1.24 -9.37 8.30
N GLU A 121 2.15 -9.93 9.09
CA GLU A 121 2.28 -9.61 10.51
C GLU A 121 2.85 -8.21 10.73
N ALA A 122 3.86 -7.81 9.94
CA ALA A 122 4.39 -6.45 9.96
C ALA A 122 3.30 -5.43 9.60
N ALA A 123 2.49 -5.71 8.57
CA ALA A 123 1.35 -4.87 8.21
C ALA A 123 0.30 -4.78 9.35
N ARG A 124 -0.04 -5.91 9.98
CA ARG A 124 -0.98 -5.96 11.10
C ARG A 124 -0.50 -5.15 12.31
N GLN A 125 0.78 -5.24 12.65
CA GLN A 125 1.35 -4.48 13.75
C GLN A 125 1.37 -2.98 13.45
N LEU A 126 1.67 -2.59 12.21
CA LEU A 126 1.61 -1.20 11.77
C LEU A 126 0.19 -0.64 11.91
N GLU A 127 -0.82 -1.39 11.49
CA GLU A 127 -2.23 -1.01 11.65
C GLU A 127 -2.64 -0.83 13.12
N GLY A 128 -2.16 -1.72 14.00
CA GLY A 128 -2.39 -1.60 15.45
C GLY A 128 -1.75 -0.35 16.06
N ILE A 129 -0.57 0.05 15.57
CA ILE A 129 0.08 1.30 15.97
C ILE A 129 -0.72 2.51 15.46
N ASP A 130 -1.09 2.52 14.19
CA ASP A 130 -1.85 3.61 13.58
C ASP A 130 -3.20 3.81 14.29
N GLU A 131 -3.85 2.72 14.70
CA GLU A 131 -5.09 2.78 15.50
C GLU A 131 -4.86 3.40 16.88
N LYS A 132 -3.78 3.03 17.59
CA LYS A 132 -3.44 3.62 18.89
C LYS A 132 -3.19 5.13 18.77
N ILE A 133 -2.48 5.54 17.73
CA ILE A 133 -2.24 6.97 17.42
C ILE A 133 -3.57 7.67 17.13
N ALA A 134 -4.44 7.09 16.31
CA ALA A 134 -5.74 7.66 15.98
C ALA A 134 -6.63 7.83 17.22
N ARG A 135 -6.62 6.84 18.13
CA ARG A 135 -7.33 6.90 19.42
C ARG A 135 -6.78 8.01 20.32
N ALA A 136 -5.45 8.13 20.44
CA ALA A 136 -4.82 9.20 21.21
C ALA A 136 -5.17 10.59 20.67
N VAL A 137 -5.10 10.77 19.34
CA VAL A 137 -5.50 12.03 18.68
C VAL A 137 -6.98 12.35 18.91
N TYR A 138 -7.86 11.35 18.80
CA TYR A 138 -9.28 11.53 19.10
C TYR A 138 -9.51 11.94 20.55
N ALA A 139 -8.83 11.28 21.50
CA ALA A 139 -8.92 11.57 22.92
C ALA A 139 -8.46 12.99 23.25
N GLY A 140 -7.30 13.41 22.72
CA GLY A 140 -6.80 14.77 22.87
C GLY A 140 -7.79 15.81 22.33
N ARG A 141 -8.37 15.58 21.14
CA ARG A 141 -9.40 16.46 20.58
C ARG A 141 -10.67 16.52 21.43
N LYS A 142 -11.17 15.38 21.90
CA LYS A 142 -12.42 15.29 22.67
C LYS A 142 -12.28 15.95 24.03
N MET A 143 -11.15 15.77 24.70
CA MET A 143 -10.88 16.32 26.03
C MET A 143 -10.22 17.71 26.00
N LYS A 144 -9.89 18.23 24.81
CA LYS A 144 -9.17 19.51 24.62
C LYS A 144 -7.81 19.54 25.34
N VAL A 145 -7.10 18.42 25.30
CA VAL A 145 -5.75 18.25 25.88
C VAL A 145 -4.78 17.75 24.81
N ASN A 146 -3.48 17.80 25.12
CA ASN A 146 -2.47 17.20 24.26
C ASN A 146 -2.67 15.66 24.23
N PRO A 147 -2.74 15.02 23.04
CA PRO A 147 -2.79 13.56 22.91
C PRO A 147 -1.61 12.85 23.60
N VAL A 148 -0.47 13.54 23.70
CA VAL A 148 0.65 13.15 24.56
C VAL A 148 0.56 13.96 25.85
N SER A 149 0.38 13.31 26.98
CA SER A 149 0.18 13.98 28.26
C SER A 149 1.23 13.54 29.27
N ASP A 150 2.00 14.51 29.77
CA ASP A 150 3.00 14.32 30.83
C ASP A 150 2.35 13.99 32.18
N ASP A 151 1.08 14.34 32.35
CA ASP A 151 0.29 14.09 33.56
C ASP A 151 -0.16 12.63 33.70
N LEU A 152 -0.01 11.83 32.64
CA LEU A 152 -0.23 10.40 32.69
C LEU A 152 0.99 9.75 33.37
N LYS A 153 0.78 9.25 34.59
CA LYS A 153 1.81 8.42 35.23
C LYS A 153 2.11 7.23 34.33
N ALA A 154 3.39 6.98 34.06
CA ALA A 154 3.83 5.70 33.51
C ALA A 154 3.42 4.60 34.48
N ALA A 155 2.47 3.77 34.07
CA ALA A 155 2.04 2.58 34.82
C ALA A 155 3.07 1.45 34.67
#